data_AF-A0A0G0FYN2-F1
#
_entry.id   AF-A0A0G0FYN2-F1
#
_cell.length_a   1.000
_cell.length_b   1.000
_cell.length_c   1.000
_cell.angle_alpha   90.00
_cell.angle_beta   90.00
_cell.angle_gamma   90.00
#
_symmetry.space_group_name_H-M   'P 1'
#
loop_
_entity.id
_entity.type
_entity.pdbx_description
1 polymer ?
#
loop_
_entity_poly.entity_id
_entity_poly.type
_entity_poly.pdbx_seq_one_letter_code
_entity_poly.pdbx_strand_id
1 'polypeptide(L)'
;MSILYVLLTTFGVIFLESFLVALGNLRFLFLLNVSLFNKINWKHLLSLSVLSSLILDVIYHYVLGTNLLMVAVPLLIMMGISLAVPLENSLPGYSVKFVCIFLYYLFVAFVPNLILTGQGTVITGVMLGGMVLKAAISVLFCVAFDIVWSRLRKKEEGTKLRSL
;
A
#
# COMPACT_ATOMS: atom_id res chain seq x y z
N MET A 1 -21.33 4.51 -19.32
CA MET A 1 -20.14 5.30 -18.93
C MET A 1 -19.23 4.62 -17.91
N SER A 2 -19.69 3.64 -17.14
CA SER A 2 -18.92 3.08 -16.01
C SER A 2 -17.67 2.29 -16.40
N ILE A 3 -17.69 1.56 -17.52
CA ILE A 3 -16.57 0.68 -17.93
C ILE A 3 -15.31 1.47 -18.30
N LEU A 4 -15.48 2.57 -19.05
CA LEU A 4 -14.35 3.40 -19.51
C LEU A 4 -13.59 4.05 -18.33
N TYR A 5 -14.32 4.51 -17.30
CA TYR A 5 -13.71 5.05 -16.09
C TYR A 5 -12.95 4.00 -15.28
N VAL A 6 -13.50 2.78 -15.15
CA VAL A 6 -12.81 1.67 -14.46
C VAL A 6 -11.53 1.28 -15.19
N LEU A 7 -11.57 1.25 -16.52
CA LEU A 7 -10.42 0.91 -17.34
C LEU A 7 -9.33 1.99 -17.22
N LEU A 8 -9.72 3.27 -17.33
CA LEU A 8 -8.81 4.42 -17.17
C LEU A 8 -8.16 4.45 -15.78
N THR A 9 -8.94 4.25 -14.71
CA THR A 9 -8.41 4.25 -13.33
C THR A 9 -7.48 3.07 -13.08
N THR A 10 -7.83 1.87 -13.55
CA THR A 10 -6.98 0.69 -13.42
C THR A 10 -5.65 0.89 -14.15
N PHE A 11 -5.70 1.42 -15.39
CA PHE A 11 -4.50 1.72 -16.17
C PHE A 11 -3.65 2.80 -15.51
N GLY A 12 -4.28 3.84 -14.97
CA GLY A 12 -3.60 4.89 -14.20
C GLY A 12 -2.86 4.34 -12.97
N VAL A 13 -3.49 3.44 -12.22
CA VAL A 13 -2.85 2.79 -11.05
C VAL A 13 -1.66 1.93 -11.48
N ILE A 14 -1.79 1.15 -12.55
CA ILE A 14 -0.70 0.30 -13.08
C ILE A 14 0.47 1.16 -13.57
N PHE A 15 0.17 2.27 -14.27
CA PHE A 15 1.16 3.21 -14.74
C PHE A 15 1.93 3.85 -13.57
N LEU A 16 1.20 4.33 -12.55
CA LEU A 16 1.81 4.95 -11.39
C LEU A 16 2.67 3.95 -10.58
N GLU A 17 2.20 2.72 -10.44
CA GLU A 17 2.95 1.62 -9.82
C GLU A 17 4.26 1.38 -10.58
N SER A 18 4.20 1.20 -11.89
CA SER A 18 5.38 0.92 -12.72
C SER A 18 6.40 2.08 -12.67
N PHE A 19 5.89 3.32 -12.71
CA PHE A 19 6.72 4.53 -12.61
C PHE A 19 7.44 4.64 -11.25
N LEU A 20 6.71 4.42 -10.15
CA LEU A 20 7.28 4.50 -8.79
C LEU A 20 8.22 3.34 -8.47
N VAL A 21 7.96 2.16 -9.04
CA VAL A 21 8.87 1.02 -8.96
C VAL A 21 10.17 1.33 -9.72
N ALA A 22 10.10 1.96 -10.90
CA ALA A 22 11.29 2.35 -11.65
C ALA A 22 12.11 3.46 -10.93
N LEU A 23 11.44 4.42 -10.27
CA LEU A 23 12.11 5.55 -9.63
C LEU A 23 12.87 5.18 -8.35
N GLY A 24 12.37 4.23 -7.57
CA GLY A 24 12.99 3.88 -6.29
C GLY A 24 12.57 2.53 -5.71
N ASN A 25 11.94 1.66 -6.51
CA ASN A 25 11.31 0.42 -6.04
C ASN A 25 10.28 0.71 -4.93
N LEU A 26 9.51 1.79 -5.09
CA LEU A 26 8.38 2.14 -4.23
C LEU A 26 7.12 1.48 -4.80
N ARG A 27 6.44 0.69 -3.96
CA ARG A 27 5.27 -0.10 -4.35
C ARG A 27 4.01 0.69 -4.00
N PHE A 28 3.49 1.44 -4.96
CA PHE A 28 2.38 2.36 -4.79
C PHE A 28 1.10 1.68 -4.30
N LEU A 29 0.77 0.51 -4.85
CA LEU A 29 -0.39 -0.28 -4.47
C LEU A 29 -0.42 -0.59 -2.98
N PHE A 30 0.73 -0.95 -2.41
CA PHE A 30 0.83 -1.22 -0.98
C PHE A 30 0.62 0.07 -0.17
N LEU A 31 1.25 1.18 -0.58
CA LEU A 31 1.08 2.48 0.09
C LEU A 31 -0.35 2.98 0.04
N LEU A 32 -1.03 2.80 -1.09
CA LEU A 32 -2.43 3.14 -1.26
C LEU A 32 -3.30 2.33 -0.30
N ASN A 33 -3.06 1.03 -0.18
CA ASN A 33 -3.79 0.17 0.75
C ASN A 33 -3.59 0.57 2.22
N VAL A 34 -2.35 0.84 2.63
CA VAL A 34 -2.05 1.33 3.99
C VAL A 34 -2.69 2.70 4.25
N SER A 35 -2.70 3.59 3.24
CA SER A 35 -3.25 4.94 3.38
C SER A 35 -4.78 5.01 3.39
N LEU A 36 -5.44 4.05 2.73
CA LEU A 36 -6.90 3.92 2.68
C LEU A 36 -7.47 3.00 3.77
N PHE A 37 -6.61 2.32 4.51
CA PHE A 37 -7.00 1.50 5.64
C PHE A 37 -7.77 2.32 6.68
N ASN A 38 -8.88 1.78 7.20
CA ASN A 38 -9.88 2.47 8.03
C ASN A 38 -10.58 3.70 7.41
N LYS A 39 -10.29 4.09 6.16
CA LYS A 39 -10.98 5.21 5.48
C LYS A 39 -12.06 4.77 4.51
N ILE A 40 -11.92 3.56 3.95
CA ILE A 40 -12.87 2.97 2.99
C ILE A 40 -13.35 1.62 3.55
N ASN A 41 -14.56 1.20 3.17
CA ASN A 41 -15.06 -0.14 3.48
C ASN A 41 -14.04 -1.22 3.07
N TRP A 42 -13.70 -2.09 4.02
CA TRP A 42 -12.73 -3.18 3.86
C TRP A 42 -12.99 -4.06 2.62
N LYS A 43 -14.26 -4.33 2.30
CA LYS A 43 -14.65 -5.13 1.13
C LYS A 43 -14.16 -4.53 -0.19
N HIS A 44 -14.24 -3.21 -0.34
CA HIS A 44 -13.78 -2.52 -1.56
C HIS A 44 -12.26 -2.46 -1.63
N LEU A 45 -11.60 -2.20 -0.50
CA LEU A 45 -10.14 -2.21 -0.40
C LEU A 45 -9.57 -3.58 -0.80
N LEU A 46 -10.17 -4.65 -0.29
CA LEU A 46 -9.75 -6.02 -0.57
C LEU A 46 -10.00 -6.41 -2.03
N SER A 47 -11.18 -6.07 -2.59
CA SER A 47 -11.48 -6.30 -4.00
C SER A 47 -10.48 -5.58 -4.93
N LEU A 48 -10.16 -4.32 -4.64
CA LEU A 48 -9.16 -3.56 -5.38
C LEU A 48 -7.77 -4.20 -5.25
N SER A 49 -7.37 -4.58 -4.04
CA SER A 49 -6.08 -5.24 -3.77
C SER A 49 -5.93 -6.55 -4.52
N VAL A 50 -6.96 -7.40 -4.53
CA VAL A 50 -6.92 -8.70 -5.21
C VAL A 50 -6.75 -8.52 -6.71
N LEU A 51 -7.59 -7.70 -7.34
CA LEU A 51 -7.54 -7.48 -8.79
C LEU A 51 -6.19 -6.90 -9.22
N SER A 52 -5.74 -5.86 -8.53
CA SER A 52 -4.49 -5.19 -8.88
C SER A 52 -3.27 -6.06 -8.58
N SER A 53 -3.26 -6.85 -7.50
CA SER A 53 -2.15 -7.78 -7.22
C SER A 53 -2.02 -8.88 -8.28
N LEU A 54 -3.14 -9.42 -8.78
CA LEU A 54 -3.11 -10.42 -9.86
C LEU A 54 -2.54 -9.85 -11.15
N ILE A 55 -2.89 -8.61 -11.49
CA ILE A 55 -2.33 -7.93 -12.67
C ILE A 55 -0.83 -7.72 -12.49
N LEU A 56 -0.39 -7.29 -11.30
CA LEU A 56 1.03 -7.10 -11.01
C LEU A 56 1.82 -8.41 -11.02
N ASP A 57 1.24 -9.52 -10.57
CA ASP A 57 1.89 -10.83 -10.66
C ASP A 57 2.20 -11.19 -12.13
N VAL A 58 1.28 -10.91 -13.06
CA VAL A 58 1.51 -11.11 -14.50
C VAL A 58 2.62 -10.17 -15.02
N ILE A 59 2.58 -8.89 -14.66
CA ILE A 59 3.55 -7.88 -15.12
C ILE A 59 4.97 -8.19 -14.61
N TYR A 60 5.12 -8.60 -13.35
CA TYR A 60 6.41 -8.90 -12.74
C TYR A 60 6.86 -10.35 -12.89
N HIS A 61 6.08 -11.17 -13.60
CA HIS A 61 6.34 -12.61 -13.80
C HIS A 61 6.53 -13.38 -12.50
N TYR A 62 5.75 -13.02 -11.47
CA TYR A 62 5.69 -13.77 -10.23
C TYR A 62 4.66 -14.88 -10.30
N VAL A 63 4.80 -15.87 -9.41
CA VAL A 63 3.76 -16.89 -9.21
C VAL A 63 2.48 -16.20 -8.76
N LEU A 64 1.35 -16.60 -9.36
CA LEU A 64 0.05 -16.01 -9.09
C LEU A 64 -0.28 -16.02 -7.59
N GLY A 65 -0.64 -14.87 -7.03
CA GLY A 65 -0.93 -14.69 -5.60
C GLY A 65 0.26 -14.22 -4.75
N THR A 66 1.47 -14.11 -5.31
CA THR A 66 2.66 -13.68 -4.56
C THR A 66 2.54 -12.23 -4.08
N ASN A 67 2.16 -11.29 -4.96
CA ASN A 67 1.92 -9.90 -4.55
C ASN A 67 0.77 -9.80 -3.54
N LEU A 68 -0.28 -10.60 -3.71
CA LEU A 68 -1.40 -10.60 -2.78
C LEU A 68 -0.94 -11.02 -1.38
N LEU A 69 -0.12 -12.07 -1.27
CA LEU A 69 0.43 -12.52 0.01
C LEU A 69 1.28 -11.43 0.67
N MET A 70 2.18 -10.80 -0.09
CA MET A 70 3.05 -9.74 0.41
C MET A 70 2.26 -8.53 0.93
N VAL A 71 1.11 -8.22 0.34
CA VAL A 71 0.22 -7.13 0.78
C VAL A 71 -0.66 -7.57 1.96
N ALA A 72 -1.21 -8.77 1.91
CA ALA A 72 -2.18 -9.27 2.88
C ALA A 72 -1.58 -9.43 4.28
N VAL A 73 -0.36 -9.97 4.40
CA VAL A 73 0.25 -10.23 5.72
C VAL A 73 0.47 -8.94 6.53
N PRO A 74 1.12 -7.88 5.99
CA PRO A 74 1.24 -6.62 6.71
C PRO A 74 -0.11 -5.95 7.01
N LEU A 75 -1.10 -6.06 6.11
CA LEU A 75 -2.44 -5.50 6.36
C LEU A 75 -3.17 -6.23 7.49
N LEU A 76 -3.04 -7.56 7.59
CA LEU A 76 -3.60 -8.34 8.69
C LEU A 76 -2.94 -7.98 10.03
N ILE A 77 -1.63 -7.79 10.04
CA ILE A 77 -0.90 -7.31 11.23
C ILE A 77 -1.41 -5.92 11.63
N MET A 78 -1.54 -5.01 10.66
CA MET A 78 -2.06 -3.67 10.91
C MET A 78 -3.50 -3.72 11.45
N MET A 79 -4.34 -4.61 10.93
CA MET A 79 -5.69 -4.85 11.42
C MET A 79 -5.69 -5.33 12.88
N GLY A 80 -4.81 -6.27 13.23
CA GLY A 80 -4.64 -6.73 14.62
C GLY A 80 -4.22 -5.58 15.55
N ILE A 81 -3.23 -4.77 15.14
CA ILE A 81 -2.75 -3.64 15.94
C ILE A 81 -3.81 -2.54 16.06
N SER A 82 -4.64 -2.35 15.04
CA SER A 82 -5.71 -1.34 15.03
C SER A 82 -6.76 -1.54 16.13
N LEU A 83 -6.89 -2.77 16.65
CA LEU A 83 -7.77 -3.06 17.78
C LEU A 83 -7.27 -2.45 19.09
N ALA A 84 -5.95 -2.23 19.21
CA ALA A 84 -5.32 -1.67 20.40
C ALA A 84 -4.95 -0.19 20.26
N VAL A 85 -4.61 0.27 19.04
CA VAL A 85 -4.08 1.61 18.80
C VAL A 85 -4.93 2.33 17.75
N PRO A 86 -5.42 3.56 18.02
CA PRO A 86 -6.14 4.35 17.03
C PRO A 86 -5.17 4.79 15.91
N LEU A 87 -5.44 4.29 14.69
CA LEU A 87 -4.59 4.53 13.51
C LEU A 87 -4.84 5.91 12.85
N GLU A 88 -5.83 6.67 13.32
CA GLU A 88 -6.24 7.93 12.71
C GLU A 88 -5.36 9.10 13.16
N ASN A 89 -4.63 9.71 12.21
CA ASN A 89 -3.87 10.96 12.34
C ASN A 89 -3.08 11.14 13.65
N SER A 90 -2.64 10.04 14.24
CA SER A 90 -1.95 10.01 15.53
C SER A 90 -0.48 9.63 15.30
N LEU A 91 0.41 10.20 16.10
CA LEU A 91 1.84 9.83 16.11
C LEU A 91 2.02 8.30 16.26
N PRO A 92 1.31 7.61 17.18
CA PRO A 92 1.35 6.15 17.28
C PRO A 92 0.92 5.45 15.99
N GLY A 93 -0.12 5.93 15.32
CA GLY A 93 -0.60 5.37 14.06
C GLY A 93 0.45 5.40 12.95
N TYR A 94 1.22 6.49 12.84
CA TYR A 94 2.33 6.57 11.87
C TYR A 94 3.47 5.61 12.19
N SER A 95 3.76 5.37 13.48
CA SER A 95 4.72 4.35 13.88
C SER A 95 4.27 2.94 13.48
N VAL A 96 2.98 2.61 13.63
CA VAL A 96 2.42 1.33 13.16
C VAL A 96 2.53 1.21 11.64
N LYS A 97 2.17 2.26 10.90
CA LYS A 97 2.32 2.31 9.43
C LYS A 97 3.78 2.08 9.02
N PHE A 98 4.73 2.71 9.71
CA PHE A 98 6.17 2.53 9.46
C PHE A 98 6.58 1.06 9.60
N VAL A 99 6.21 0.40 10.71
CA VAL A 99 6.53 -1.01 10.95
C VAL A 99 5.90 -1.90 9.88
N CYS A 100 4.66 -1.66 9.49
CA CYS A 100 3.99 -2.44 8.44
C CYS A 100 4.65 -2.26 7.07
N ILE A 101 5.05 -1.04 6.73
CA ILE A 101 5.76 -0.74 5.47
C ILE A 101 7.15 -1.37 5.48
N PHE A 102 7.88 -1.30 6.59
CA PHE A 102 9.17 -1.95 6.72
C PHE A 102 9.06 -3.47 6.53
N LEU A 103 8.07 -4.09 7.19
CA LEU A 103 7.80 -5.52 7.09
C LEU A 103 7.40 -5.93 5.65
N TYR A 104 6.64 -5.08 4.96
CA TYR A 104 6.35 -5.26 3.54
C TYR A 104 7.61 -5.29 2.68
N TYR A 105 8.54 -4.34 2.86
CA TYR A 105 9.79 -4.33 2.09
C TYR A 105 10.69 -5.54 2.39
N LEU A 106 10.63 -6.05 3.63
CA LEU A 106 11.29 -7.31 4.00
C LEU A 106 10.68 -8.48 3.21
N PHE A 107 9.35 -8.57 3.14
CA PHE A 107 8.69 -9.61 2.34
C PHE A 107 8.96 -9.48 0.84
N VAL A 108 9.00 -8.28 0.29
CA VAL A 108 9.34 -8.06 -1.12
C VAL A 108 10.74 -8.62 -1.45
N ALA A 109 11.69 -8.55 -0.52
CA ALA A 109 13.02 -9.12 -0.72
C ALA A 109 13.09 -10.63 -0.49
N PHE A 110 12.21 -11.19 0.36
CA PHE A 110 12.31 -12.59 0.81
C PHE A 110 11.36 -13.53 0.08
N VAL A 111 10.08 -13.15 -0.04
CA VAL A 111 8.99 -14.04 -0.51
C VAL A 111 9.18 -14.50 -1.96
N PRO A 112 9.50 -13.63 -2.94
CA PRO A 112 9.65 -14.08 -4.32
C PRO A 112 10.76 -15.14 -4.47
N ASN A 113 11.91 -14.91 -3.82
CA ASN A 113 13.03 -15.86 -3.88
C ASN A 113 12.71 -17.17 -3.19
N LEU A 114 12.03 -17.13 -2.03
CA LEU A 114 11.59 -18.32 -1.32
C LEU A 114 10.63 -19.16 -2.17
N ILE A 115 9.69 -18.54 -2.87
CA ILE A 115 8.70 -19.24 -3.70
C ILE A 115 9.33 -19.80 -4.98
N LEU A 116 10.17 -19.01 -5.67
CA LEU A 116 10.71 -19.39 -6.97
C LEU A 116 11.87 -20.38 -6.87
N THR A 117 12.74 -20.22 -5.87
CA THR A 117 13.99 -21.00 -5.77
C THR A 117 14.03 -21.93 -4.56
N GLY A 118 13.08 -21.80 -3.63
CA GLY A 118 13.10 -22.51 -2.35
C GLY A 118 14.19 -22.01 -1.39
N GLN A 119 14.97 -21.01 -1.77
CA GLN A 119 16.08 -20.47 -0.98
C GLN A 119 15.72 -19.08 -0.44
N GLY A 120 16.06 -18.86 0.83
CA GLY A 120 15.92 -17.54 1.44
C GLY A 120 16.97 -16.56 0.92
N THR A 121 16.59 -15.29 0.78
CA THR A 121 17.52 -14.21 0.43
C THR A 121 18.43 -13.88 1.62
N VAL A 122 19.74 -13.80 1.40
CA VAL A 122 20.67 -13.29 2.40
C VAL A 122 20.52 -11.77 2.49
N ILE A 123 20.04 -11.27 3.62
CA ILE A 123 19.85 -9.83 3.86
C ILE A 123 21.15 -9.24 4.38
N THR A 124 21.76 -8.34 3.61
CA THR A 124 22.94 -7.58 4.04
C THR A 124 22.54 -6.34 4.84
N GLY A 125 23.43 -5.83 5.69
CA GLY A 125 23.18 -4.61 6.47
C GLY A 125 22.85 -3.39 5.59
N VAL A 126 23.47 -3.30 4.40
CA VAL A 126 23.19 -2.24 3.41
C VAL A 126 21.75 -2.34 2.88
N MET A 127 21.27 -3.55 2.60
CA MET A 127 19.89 -3.77 2.17
C MET A 127 18.90 -3.36 3.27
N LEU A 128 19.19 -3.70 4.52
CA LEU A 128 18.35 -3.36 5.66
C LEU A 128 18.27 -1.83 5.85
N GLY A 129 19.41 -1.13 5.76
CA GLY A 129 19.44 0.34 5.78
C GLY A 129 18.62 0.96 4.64
N GLY A 130 18.72 0.40 3.43
CA GLY A 130 17.91 0.81 2.29
C GLY A 130 16.41 0.59 2.50
N MET A 131 16.01 -0.51 3.15
CA MET A 131 14.61 -0.78 3.50
C MET A 131 14.07 0.21 4.53
N VAL A 132 14.86 0.56 5.54
CA VAL A 132 14.50 1.57 6.56
C VAL A 132 14.29 2.95 5.90
N LEU A 133 15.21 3.36 5.03
CA LEU A 133 15.09 4.63 4.30
C LEU A 133 13.84 4.65 3.41
N LYS A 134 13.59 3.57 2.66
CA LYS A 134 12.38 3.43 1.85
C LYS A 134 11.11 3.47 2.69
N ALA A 135 11.10 2.81 3.84
CA ALA A 135 9.96 2.85 4.75
C ALA A 135 9.70 4.27 5.28
N ALA A 136 10.75 5.02 5.61
CA ALA A 136 10.62 6.41 6.06
C ALA A 136 10.02 7.31 4.96
N ILE A 137 10.53 7.22 3.73
CA ILE A 137 10.01 7.97 2.57
C ILE A 137 8.54 7.60 2.29
N SER A 138 8.21 6.32 2.38
CA SER A 138 6.86 5.81 2.20
C SER A 138 5.88 6.30 3.28
N VAL A 139 6.32 6.45 4.53
CA VAL A 139 5.50 7.06 5.58
C VAL A 139 5.26 8.53 5.30
N LEU A 140 6.26 9.28 4.82
CA LEU A 140 6.06 10.67 4.40
C LEU A 140 5.02 10.76 3.28
N PHE A 141 5.02 9.81 2.35
CA PHE A 141 3.97 9.71 1.33
C PHE A 141 2.59 9.48 1.95
N CYS A 142 2.46 8.56 2.91
CA CYS A 142 1.21 8.33 3.64
C CYS A 142 0.72 9.59 4.37
N VAL A 143 1.62 10.36 5.00
CA VAL A 143 1.29 11.65 5.65
C VAL A 143 0.78 12.65 4.62
N ALA A 144 1.49 12.82 3.50
CA ALA A 144 1.08 13.72 2.43
C ALA A 144 -0.31 13.33 1.87
N PHE A 145 -0.54 12.03 1.67
CA PHE A 145 -1.83 11.49 1.22
C PHE A 145 -2.94 11.74 2.25
N ASP A 146 -2.69 11.54 3.54
CA ASP A 146 -3.64 11.83 4.62
C ASP A 146 -4.05 13.32 4.62
N ILE A 147 -3.10 14.23 4.40
CA ILE A 147 -3.35 15.68 4.31
C ILE A 147 -4.22 16.00 3.08
N VAL A 148 -3.90 15.46 1.91
CA VAL A 148 -4.69 15.69 0.69
C VAL A 148 -6.11 15.14 0.85
N TRP A 149 -6.25 13.92 1.38
CA TRP A 149 -7.54 13.27 1.61
C TRP A 149 -8.42 14.06 2.58
N SER A 150 -7.86 14.52 3.70
CA SER A 150 -8.60 15.31 4.67
C SER A 150 -9.09 16.65 4.10
N ARG A 151 -8.33 17.27 3.19
CA ARG A 151 -8.75 18.49 2.48
C ARG A 151 -9.89 18.24 1.49
N LEU A 152 -9.86 17.10 0.78
CA LEU A 152 -10.94 16.73 -0.15
C LEU A 152 -12.26 16.51 0.59
N ARG A 153 -12.24 15.77 1.70
CA ARG A 153 -13.44 15.48 2.50
C ARG A 153 -14.08 16.73 3.12
N LYS A 154 -13.26 17.67 3.63
CA LYS A 154 -13.75 18.95 4.17
C LYS A 154 -14.50 19.79 3.13
N LYS A 155 -14.13 19.71 1.85
CA LYS A 155 -14.87 20.40 0.77
C LYS A 155 -16.28 19.85 0.60
N GLU A 156 -16.44 18.52 0.66
CA GLU A 156 -17.76 17.88 0.51
C GLU A 156 -18.74 18.27 1.62
N GLU A 157 -18.28 18.30 2.88
CA GLU A 157 -19.08 18.73 4.03
C GLU A 157 -19.46 20.22 3.94
N GLY A 158 -18.57 21.09 3.46
CA GLY A 158 -18.85 22.50 3.24
C GLY A 158 -19.89 22.78 2.15
N THR A 159 -19.96 21.94 1.10
CA THR A 159 -21.01 22.05 0.06
C THR A 159 -22.39 21.65 0.56
N LYS A 160 -22.50 20.68 1.48
CA LYS A 160 -23.80 20.25 2.03
C LYS A 160 -24.47 21.31 2.91
N LEU A 161 -23.69 22.18 3.56
CA LEU A 161 -24.21 23.27 4.39
C LEU A 161 -24.66 24.50 3.59
N ARG A 162 -24.31 24.60 2.31
CA ARG A 162 -24.71 25.71 1.42
C ARG A 162 -25.95 25.40 0.58
N SER A 163 -26.44 24.16 0.61
CA SER A 163 -27.63 23.70 -0.12
C SER A 163 -28.85 23.48 0.80
N LEU A 164 -28.77 23.93 2.05
CA LEU A 164 -29.89 24.07 3.00
C LEU A 164 -30.16 25.56 3.19
#